data_AF-A0AAD0PW07-F1
#
_entry.id   AF-A0AAD0PW07-F1
#
_cell.length_a   1.000
_cell.length_b   1.000
_cell.length_c   1.000
_cell.angle_alpha   90.00
_cell.angle_beta   90.00
_cell.angle_gamma   90.00
#
_symmetry.space_group_name_H-M   'P 1'
#
loop_
_entity.id
_entity.type
_entity.pdbx_description
1 polymer ?
#
loop_
_entity_poly.entity_id
_entity_poly.type
_entity_poly.pdbx_seq_one_letter_code
_entity_poly.pdbx_strand_id
1 'polypeptide(L)'
;MANPINEQPLDYQCDNGTRFKATRKDMAEGLEIIKPAGIAELAFAQDMFEFGWYFTSEIQAKLSAFRGFNFTQYATIKTRGQ
;
A
#
# COMPACT_ATOMS: atom_id res chain seq x y z
N MET A 1 -15.41 -22.06 4.55
CA MET A 1 -15.10 -20.89 5.41
C MET A 1 -14.12 -20.03 4.65
N ALA A 2 -14.43 -18.76 4.40
CA ALA A 2 -13.51 -17.87 3.71
C ALA A 2 -12.27 -17.67 4.61
N ASN A 3 -11.08 -17.98 4.11
CA ASN A 3 -9.85 -17.68 4.83
C ASN A 3 -9.75 -16.15 4.96
N PRO A 4 -9.73 -15.59 6.18
CA PRO A 4 -9.60 -14.15 6.35
C PRO A 4 -8.26 -13.72 5.74
N ILE A 5 -8.32 -12.80 4.76
CA ILE A 5 -7.11 -12.34 4.06
C ILE A 5 -6.25 -11.43 4.95
N ASN A 6 -6.71 -11.10 6.16
CA ASN A 6 -6.08 -10.21 7.13
C ASN A 6 -4.58 -10.47 7.29
N GLU A 7 -4.20 -11.73 7.50
CA GLU A 7 -2.81 -12.13 7.78
C GLU A 7 -1.95 -12.31 6.53
N GLN A 8 -2.53 -12.14 5.33
CA GLN A 8 -1.77 -12.21 4.09
C GLN A 8 -0.95 -10.93 3.91
N PRO A 9 0.24 -11.01 3.31
CA PRO A 9 0.98 -9.81 2.95
C PRO A 9 0.27 -9.00 1.86
N LEU A 10 0.50 -7.69 1.90
CA LEU A 10 0.15 -6.74 0.86
C LEU A 10 1.41 -6.37 0.09
N ASP A 11 1.35 -6.46 -1.23
CA ASP A 11 2.35 -5.91 -2.13
C ASP A 11 1.64 -5.40 -3.37
N TYR A 12 1.52 -4.08 -3.50
CA TYR A 12 0.81 -3.43 -4.59
C TYR A 12 1.72 -2.35 -5.20
N GLN A 13 1.78 -2.29 -6.52
CA GLN A 13 2.52 -1.28 -7.25
C GLN A 13 1.54 -0.47 -8.11
N CYS A 14 1.54 0.83 -7.91
CA CYS A 14 0.74 1.77 -8.69
C CYS A 14 1.35 2.04 -10.07
N ASP A 15 0.55 2.65 -10.94
CA ASP A 15 0.92 2.94 -12.32
C ASP A 15 2.14 3.87 -12.42
N ASN A 16 2.26 4.89 -11.55
CA ASN A 16 3.44 5.77 -11.53
C ASN A 16 4.62 5.20 -10.72
N GLY A 17 4.51 3.96 -10.25
CA GLY A 17 5.60 3.19 -9.66
C GLY A 17 5.72 3.27 -8.13
N THR A 18 4.86 4.01 -7.43
CA THR A 18 4.78 3.92 -5.97
C THR A 18 4.35 2.53 -5.54
N ARG A 19 5.08 1.94 -4.58
CA ARG A 19 4.80 0.60 -4.09
C ARG A 19 4.35 0.64 -2.63
N PHE A 20 3.28 -0.09 -2.35
CA PHE A 20 2.63 -0.18 -1.05
C PHE A 20 2.80 -1.60 -0.52
N LYS A 21 3.47 -1.73 0.63
CA LYS A 21 3.77 -3.03 1.23
C LYS A 21 3.30 -3.07 2.67
N ALA A 22 2.74 -4.20 3.08
CA ALA A 22 2.46 -4.48 4.47
C ALA A 22 2.63 -5.98 4.72
N THR A 23 3.04 -6.34 5.93
CA THR A 23 3.09 -7.75 6.36
C THR A 23 1.70 -8.37 6.44
N ARG A 24 0.67 -7.52 6.60
CA ARG A 24 -0.75 -7.89 6.73
C ARG A 24 -1.64 -6.97 5.91
N LYS A 25 -2.64 -7.52 5.22
CA LYS A 25 -3.63 -6.75 4.44
C LYS A 25 -4.58 -5.90 5.30
N ASP A 26 -4.71 -6.21 6.59
CA ASP A 26 -5.42 -5.35 7.54
C ASP A 26 -4.57 -4.20 8.09
N MET A 27 -3.28 -4.13 7.70
CA MET A 27 -2.34 -3.04 7.99
C MET A 27 -2.13 -2.79 9.48
N ALA A 28 -2.45 -3.77 10.33
CA ALA A 28 -2.30 -3.65 11.79
C ALA A 28 -0.83 -3.43 12.21
N GLU A 29 0.11 -3.88 11.39
CA GLU A 29 1.57 -3.71 11.57
C GLU A 29 2.14 -2.57 10.72
N GLY A 30 1.27 -1.68 10.24
CA GLY A 30 1.65 -0.52 9.44
C GLY A 30 1.73 -0.77 7.94
N LEU A 31 1.97 0.31 7.22
CA LEU A 31 2.08 0.37 5.77
C LEU A 31 3.40 1.02 5.38
N GLU A 32 4.19 0.31 4.57
CA GLU A 32 5.42 0.80 3.95
C GLU A 32 5.06 1.39 2.57
N ILE A 33 5.37 2.67 2.37
CA ILE A 33 5.17 3.35 1.09
C ILE A 33 6.55 3.64 0.48
N ILE A 34 6.83 2.98 -0.64
CA ILE A 34 8.08 3.12 -1.40
C ILE A 34 7.83 4.03 -2.58
N LYS A 35 8.27 5.29 -2.45
CA LYS A 35 8.13 6.33 -3.47
C LYS A 35 9.33 6.32 -4.44
N PRO A 36 9.12 6.28 -5.77
CA PRO A 36 10.20 6.43 -6.74
C PRO A 36 10.91 7.78 -6.59
N ALA A 37 12.22 7.79 -6.81
CA ALA A 37 12.98 9.04 -6.79
C ALA A 37 12.59 9.92 -7.99
N GLY A 38 12.36 11.22 -7.74
CA GLY A 38 12.04 12.17 -8.79
C GLY A 38 10.59 12.13 -9.30
N ILE A 39 9.71 11.29 -8.72
CA ILE A 39 8.28 11.32 -9.05
C ILE A 39 7.69 12.69 -8.68
N ALA A 40 6.93 13.26 -9.61
CA ALA A 40 6.19 14.50 -9.39
C ALA A 40 5.15 14.32 -8.28
N GLU A 41 4.92 15.37 -7.49
CA GLU A 41 3.93 15.31 -6.40
C GLU A 41 2.53 14.98 -6.88
N LEU A 42 2.13 15.47 -8.07
CA LEU A 42 0.86 15.14 -8.67
C LEU A 42 0.74 13.64 -9.01
N ALA A 43 1.79 13.04 -9.57
CA ALA A 43 1.82 11.61 -9.87
C ALA A 43 1.79 10.77 -8.58
N PHE A 44 2.50 11.20 -7.53
CA PHE A 44 2.42 10.57 -6.23
C PHE A 44 1.02 10.67 -5.60
N ALA A 45 0.34 11.81 -5.74
CA ALA A 45 -1.04 11.96 -5.28
C ALA A 45 -1.98 11.02 -6.04
N GLN A 46 -1.81 10.87 -7.36
CA GLN A 46 -2.55 9.91 -8.17
C GLN A 46 -2.35 8.46 -7.68
N ASP A 47 -1.11 8.06 -7.40
CA ASP A 47 -0.81 6.73 -6.84
C ASP A 47 -1.49 6.49 -5.48
N MET A 48 -1.52 7.52 -4.62
CA MET A 48 -2.25 7.43 -3.34
C MET A 48 -3.75 7.22 -3.53
N PHE A 49 -4.36 7.88 -4.53
CA PHE A 49 -5.77 7.66 -4.89
C PHE A 49 -6.01 6.27 -5.46
N GLU A 50 -5.14 5.82 -6.36
CA GLU A 50 -5.21 4.49 -6.97
C GLU A 50 -5.13 3.39 -5.90
N PHE A 51 -4.18 3.51 -4.97
CA PHE A 51 -4.07 2.59 -3.84
C PHE A 51 -5.32 2.62 -2.95
N GLY A 52 -5.88 3.80 -2.68
CA GLY A 52 -7.14 3.93 -1.94
C GLY A 52 -8.30 3.20 -2.63
N TRP A 53 -8.41 3.30 -3.95
CA TRP A 53 -9.39 2.59 -4.75
C TRP A 53 -9.17 1.07 -4.70
N TYR A 54 -7.94 0.60 -4.92
CA TYR A 54 -7.59 -0.81 -4.81
C TYR A 54 -7.91 -1.37 -3.42
N PHE A 55 -7.52 -0.67 -2.36
CA PHE A 55 -7.77 -1.12 -0.99
C PHE A 55 -9.27 -1.27 -0.70
N THR A 56 -10.06 -0.27 -1.06
CA THR A 56 -11.51 -0.27 -0.81
C THR A 56 -12.25 -1.33 -1.64
N SER A 57 -11.89 -1.51 -2.91
CA SER A 57 -12.54 -2.46 -3.81
C SER A 57 -12.11 -3.92 -3.60
N GLU A 58 -10.81 -4.17 -3.41
CA GLU A 58 -10.26 -5.52 -3.44
C GLU A 58 -9.92 -6.11 -2.07
N ILE A 59 -9.77 -5.27 -1.05
CA ILE A 59 -9.28 -5.69 0.27
C ILE A 59 -10.34 -5.49 1.33
N GLN A 60 -10.84 -4.27 1.51
CA GLN A 60 -11.67 -3.88 2.66
C GLN A 60 -12.89 -4.79 2.85
N ALA A 61 -13.59 -5.12 1.75
CA ALA A 61 -14.77 -5.99 1.78
C ALA A 61 -14.46 -7.46 2.16
N LYS A 62 -13.19 -7.88 2.04
CA LYS A 62 -12.72 -9.24 2.31
C LYS A 62 -12.01 -9.37 3.67
N LEU A 63 -11.80 -8.25 4.37
CA LEU A 63 -11.25 -8.25 5.73
C LEU A 63 -12.31 -8.69 6.74
N SER A 64 -11.94 -9.53 7.71
CA SER A 64 -12.84 -9.89 8.82
C SER A 64 -12.91 -8.81 9.92
N ALA A 65 -12.23 -7.69 9.71
CA ALA A 65 -12.24 -6.41 10.42
C ALA A 65 -11.03 -5.60 9.93
N PHE A 66 -11.18 -4.30 9.73
CA PHE A 66 -10.05 -3.41 9.50
C PHE A 66 -9.54 -2.89 10.85
N ARG A 67 -8.27 -3.15 11.16
CA ARG A 67 -7.67 -2.78 12.46
C ARG A 67 -6.98 -1.41 12.46
N GLY A 68 -6.88 -0.77 11.29
CA GLY A 68 -6.30 0.57 11.17
C GLY A 68 -4.80 0.56 10.90
N PHE A 69 -4.30 1.76 10.59
CA PHE A 69 -2.90 2.04 10.34
C PHE A 69 -2.25 2.44 11.67
N ASN A 70 -1.55 1.52 12.34
CA ASN A 70 -0.84 1.88 13.57
C ASN A 70 0.33 2.83 13.31
N PHE A 71 0.96 2.73 12.14
CA PHE A 71 2.00 3.64 11.69
C PHE A 71 2.16 3.56 10.15
N THR A 72 2.49 4.68 9.52
CA THR A 72 2.89 4.74 8.12
C THR A 72 4.38 5.00 8.07
N GLN A 73 5.14 4.07 7.49
CA GLN A 73 6.56 4.27 7.27
C GLN A 73 6.80 4.66 5.82
N TYR A 74 7.30 5.88 5.62
CA TYR A 74 7.76 6.31 4.30
C TYR A 74 9.19 5.79 4.11
N ALA A 75 9.31 4.76 3.27
CA ALA A 75 10.61 4.23 2.88
C ALA A 75 10.98 4.84 1.52
N THR A 76 11.72 5.94 1.51
CA THR A 76 12.30 6.45 0.26
C THR A 76 13.43 5.51 -0.16
N ILE A 77 13.14 4.49 -0.99
CA ILE A 77 14.14 3.51 -1.40
C ILE A 77 14.29 3.43 -2.92
N LYS A 78 15.39 4.08 -3.32
CA LYS A 78 16.33 3.86 -4.44
C LYS A 78 15.88 4.17 -5.87
N THR A 79 16.41 5.29 -6.35
CA THR A 79 17.00 5.43 -7.67
C THR A 79 17.73 4.15 -8.09
N ARG A 80 17.26 3.50 -9.16
CA ARG A 80 18.20 2.79 -10.04
C ARG A 80 18.95 3.91 -10.76
N GLY A 81 20.24 4.02 -10.48
CA GLY A 81 21.11 5.04 -11.07
C GLY A 81 21.06 5.03 -12.59
N GLN A 82 21.43 6.19 -13.14
CA GLN A 82 21.88 6.44 -14.50
C GLN A 82 22.52 5.23 -15.20
#